data_AF-A0A3P6TJ04-F1
#
_entry.id   AF-A0A3P6TJ04-F1
#
_cell.length_a   1.000
_cell.length_b   1.000
_cell.length_c   1.000
_cell.angle_alpha   90.00
_cell.angle_beta   90.00
_cell.angle_gamma   90.00
#
_symmetry.space_group_name_H-M   'P 1'
#
loop_
_entity.id
_entity.type
_entity.pdbx_description
1 polymer ?
#
loop_
_entity_poly.entity_id
_entity_poly.type
_entity_poly.pdbx_seq_one_letter_code
_entity_poly.pdbx_strand_id
1 'polypeptide(L)'
;MNNRMLGEFCFKMIGRADIEGSKSDLLVNAWPPQASYSCGGFIHDCASHDLDMVCWLVGAFPERVFATATTHDPEIVALKDTDTAVIVLNFPPTESGRPGPIAVIDISRHGVYGYDQRVEVLGDGGMMRSENQQEESVVFNAPGTTCQGPIRNSFPQRYAASYVNSLDHFLSAVTGTKKADISGHDVLNISRLAACCEESIKSGQHVYFHVVNYDF
;
A
#
# COMPACT_ATOMS: atom_id res chain seq x y z
N MET A 1 40.46 -12.96 14.69
CA MET A 1 40.21 -12.23 13.43
C MET A 1 38.82 -11.62 13.54
N ASN A 2 38.78 -10.30 13.75
CA ASN A 2 37.58 -9.53 14.04
C ASN A 2 36.79 -9.27 12.75
N ASN A 3 35.52 -9.68 12.71
CA ASN A 3 34.64 -9.40 11.59
C ASN A 3 33.86 -8.11 11.86
N ARG A 4 34.45 -6.97 11.48
CA ARG A 4 33.95 -5.60 11.79
C ARG A 4 33.19 -4.95 10.63
N MET A 5 32.76 -5.68 9.60
CA MET A 5 32.22 -5.08 8.37
C MET A 5 30.71 -5.19 8.13
N LEU A 6 29.95 -5.86 8.99
CA LEU A 6 28.48 -5.95 8.83
C LEU A 6 27.68 -4.97 9.71
N GLY A 7 28.31 -4.37 10.73
CA GLY A 7 27.65 -3.37 11.59
C GLY A 7 27.66 -1.94 11.04
N GLU A 8 28.58 -1.60 10.13
CA GLU A 8 28.74 -0.23 9.64
C GLU A 8 27.79 0.14 8.49
N PHE A 9 27.22 -0.84 7.78
CA PHE A 9 26.27 -0.54 6.70
C PHE A 9 24.90 -0.08 7.24
N CYS A 10 24.51 -0.59 8.41
CA CYS A 10 23.23 -0.22 9.04
C CYS A 10 23.34 1.08 9.87
N PHE A 11 24.52 1.37 10.44
CA PHE A 11 24.71 2.57 11.27
C PHE A 11 25.00 3.86 10.47
N LYS A 12 25.41 3.77 9.21
CA LYS A 12 25.71 4.96 8.38
C LYS A 12 24.46 5.69 7.86
N MET A 13 23.26 5.11 8.05
CA MET A 13 21.96 5.73 7.75
C MET A 13 21.43 6.61 8.89
N ILE A 14 22.05 6.58 10.07
CA ILE A 14 21.71 7.49 11.17
C ILE A 14 22.76 8.61 11.19
N GLY A 15 22.67 9.49 10.20
CA GLY A 15 23.48 10.69 10.12
C GLY A 15 23.19 11.60 11.31
N ARG A 16 24.24 11.96 12.06
CA ARG A 16 24.25 13.06 13.02
C ARG A 16 23.69 14.31 12.34
N ALA A 17 22.60 14.85 12.89
CA ALA A 17 22.11 16.17 12.55
C ALA A 17 23.08 17.22 13.10
N ASP A 18 23.86 17.85 12.21
CA ASP A 18 24.40 19.18 12.47
C ASP A 18 23.26 20.19 12.28
N ILE A 19 22.98 20.92 13.35
CA ILE A 19 22.00 22.01 13.40
C ILE A 19 22.69 23.25 12.85
N GLU A 20 22.29 23.72 11.68
CA GLU A 20 22.26 25.15 11.33
C GLU A 20 21.51 25.40 10.01
N GLY A 21 20.33 26.04 10.13
CA GLY A 21 19.79 26.93 9.10
C GLY A 21 18.96 26.34 7.95
N SER A 22 17.67 26.05 8.19
CA SER A 22 16.59 26.24 7.19
C SER A 22 15.23 25.89 7.83
N LYS A 23 14.46 26.92 8.21
CA LYS A 23 13.06 26.79 8.64
C LYS A 23 12.16 26.66 7.41
N SER A 24 12.18 25.51 6.75
CA SER A 24 11.15 25.07 5.80
C SER A 24 11.27 23.58 5.42
N ASP A 25 12.40 22.94 5.70
CA ASP A 25 12.70 21.59 5.18
C ASP A 25 12.42 20.44 6.18
N LEU A 26 11.87 20.73 7.37
CA LEU A 26 11.63 19.74 8.42
C LEU A 26 10.38 18.86 8.24
N LEU A 27 9.62 19.05 7.14
CA LEU A 27 8.49 18.19 6.76
C LEU A 27 8.74 17.38 5.49
N VAL A 28 9.89 17.56 4.83
CA VAL A 28 10.25 16.79 3.65
C VAL A 28 10.98 15.53 4.14
N ASN A 29 10.24 14.43 4.16
CA ASN A 29 10.70 13.04 4.12
C ASN A 29 12.19 12.83 4.45
N ALA A 30 12.48 12.27 5.63
CA ALA A 30 13.79 11.71 5.97
C ALA A 30 14.18 10.47 5.12
N TRP A 31 13.59 10.33 3.93
CA TRP A 31 13.71 9.19 3.03
C TRP A 31 14.36 9.67 1.75
N PRO A 32 15.32 8.91 1.19
CA PRO A 32 15.89 9.16 -0.13
C PRO A 32 14.81 9.54 -1.16
N PRO A 33 15.13 10.41 -2.14
CA PRO A 33 14.21 10.71 -3.24
C PRO A 33 13.68 9.41 -3.84
N GLN A 34 12.37 9.32 -4.08
CA GLN A 34 11.70 8.08 -4.50
C GLN A 34 12.32 7.50 -5.79
N ALA A 35 12.91 8.35 -6.63
CA ALA A 35 13.68 7.97 -7.80
C ALA A 35 14.94 7.11 -7.53
N SER A 36 15.34 6.96 -6.27
CA SER A 36 16.54 6.22 -5.86
C SER A 36 16.30 4.72 -5.66
N TYR A 37 15.04 4.25 -5.73
CA TYR A 37 14.68 2.86 -5.46
C TYR A 37 14.31 2.10 -6.75
N SER A 38 14.92 0.94 -6.98
CA SER A 38 14.45 -0.02 -8.00
C SER A 38 13.25 -0.79 -7.44
N CYS A 39 12.06 -0.19 -7.50
CA CYS A 39 10.85 -0.67 -6.80
C CYS A 39 9.95 -1.62 -7.62
N GLY A 40 10.33 -1.98 -8.85
CA GLY A 40 9.51 -2.85 -9.70
C GLY A 40 8.32 -2.13 -10.38
N GLY A 41 8.18 -0.82 -10.17
CA GLY A 41 7.12 0.02 -10.73
C GLY A 41 6.07 0.40 -9.67
N PHE A 42 5.36 1.50 -9.90
CA PHE A 42 4.39 2.06 -8.95
C PHE A 42 3.30 1.08 -8.52
N ILE A 43 2.81 0.23 -9.43
CA ILE A 43 1.77 -0.75 -9.12
C ILE A 43 2.30 -1.84 -8.18
N HIS A 44 3.49 -2.38 -8.43
CA HIS A 44 4.10 -3.40 -7.58
C HIS A 44 4.50 -2.84 -6.21
N ASP A 45 5.05 -1.62 -6.17
CA ASP A 45 5.55 -0.98 -4.96
C ASP A 45 4.41 -0.48 -4.05
N CYS A 46 3.40 0.18 -4.62
CA CYS A 46 2.36 0.85 -3.86
C CYS A 46 1.04 0.08 -3.88
N ALA A 47 0.54 -0.29 -5.06
CA ALA A 47 -0.80 -0.86 -5.19
C ALA A 47 -0.90 -2.33 -4.77
N SER A 48 0.22 -3.07 -4.67
CA SER A 48 0.21 -4.47 -4.23
C SER A 48 -0.42 -4.66 -2.85
N HIS A 49 -0.25 -3.68 -1.96
CA HIS A 49 -0.89 -3.66 -0.64
C HIS A 49 -2.41 -3.56 -0.74
N ASP A 50 -2.92 -2.68 -1.59
CA ASP A 50 -4.36 -2.50 -1.78
C ASP A 50 -4.98 -3.70 -2.51
N LEU A 51 -4.27 -4.27 -3.49
CA LEU A 51 -4.67 -5.50 -4.16
C LEU A 51 -4.81 -6.66 -3.16
N ASP A 52 -3.82 -6.84 -2.28
CA ASP A 52 -3.86 -7.86 -1.21
C ASP A 52 -5.01 -7.60 -0.23
N MET A 53 -5.12 -6.37 0.27
CA MET A 53 -6.18 -5.95 1.20
C MET A 53 -7.57 -6.20 0.63
N VAL A 54 -7.83 -5.85 -0.64
CA VAL A 54 -9.14 -6.08 -1.26
C VAL A 54 -9.40 -7.57 -1.44
N CYS A 55 -8.42 -8.35 -1.90
CA CYS A 55 -8.58 -9.80 -2.04
C CYS A 55 -8.85 -10.47 -0.69
N TRP A 56 -8.18 -10.02 0.37
CA TRP A 56 -8.42 -10.49 1.74
C TRP A 56 -9.81 -10.11 2.26
N LEU A 57 -10.27 -8.87 2.06
CA LEU A 57 -11.60 -8.41 2.48
C LEU A 57 -12.73 -9.13 1.74
N VAL A 58 -12.55 -9.40 0.45
CA VAL A 58 -13.53 -10.14 -0.37
C VAL A 58 -13.44 -11.65 -0.09
N GLY A 59 -12.27 -12.15 0.30
CA GLY A 59 -12.01 -13.59 0.50
C GLY A 59 -11.83 -14.35 -0.81
N ALA A 60 -11.47 -13.67 -1.90
CA ALA A 60 -11.26 -14.27 -3.21
C ALA A 60 -10.27 -13.42 -4.04
N PHE A 61 -9.83 -13.96 -5.18
CA PHE A 61 -9.13 -13.20 -6.21
C PHE A 61 -10.10 -12.76 -7.32
N PRO A 62 -9.84 -11.63 -8.01
CA PRO A 62 -10.66 -11.18 -9.12
C PRO A 62 -10.53 -12.09 -10.35
N GLU A 63 -11.55 -12.13 -11.20
CA GLU A 63 -11.51 -12.83 -12.50
C GLU A 63 -11.01 -11.93 -13.64
N ARG A 64 -11.12 -10.61 -13.47
CA ARG A 64 -10.59 -9.60 -14.41
C ARG A 64 -10.23 -8.31 -13.70
N VAL A 65 -9.27 -7.61 -14.29
CA VAL A 65 -8.83 -6.27 -13.88
C VAL A 65 -8.85 -5.32 -15.05
N PHE A 66 -9.17 -4.05 -14.78
CA PHE A 66 -8.90 -2.93 -15.68
C PHE A 66 -8.18 -1.84 -14.89
N ALA A 67 -7.12 -1.27 -15.45
CA ALA A 67 -6.36 -0.20 -14.81
C ALA A 67 -6.01 0.91 -15.79
N THR A 68 -6.01 2.14 -15.29
CA THR A 68 -5.54 3.33 -16.01
C THR A 68 -4.67 4.16 -15.08
N ALA A 69 -3.68 4.86 -15.65
CA ALA A 69 -2.72 5.62 -14.88
C ALA A 69 -2.28 6.88 -15.61
N THR A 70 -1.80 7.85 -14.83
CA THR A 70 -1.14 9.06 -15.30
C THR A 70 0.11 9.31 -14.46
N THR A 71 0.98 10.18 -14.97
CA THR A 71 2.16 10.64 -14.26
C THR A 71 2.17 12.16 -14.25
N HIS A 72 2.33 12.76 -13.08
CA HIS A 72 2.43 14.20 -12.89
C HIS A 72 3.85 14.65 -12.56
N ASP A 73 4.57 13.88 -11.74
CA ASP A 73 5.91 14.22 -11.26
C ASP A 73 6.97 14.06 -12.38
N PRO A 74 7.68 15.13 -12.77
CA PRO A 74 8.71 15.06 -13.80
C PRO A 74 9.84 14.09 -13.50
N GLU A 75 10.20 13.87 -12.23
CA GLU A 75 11.22 12.91 -11.83
C GLU A 75 10.75 11.48 -12.07
N ILE A 76 9.47 11.19 -11.80
CA ILE A 76 8.86 9.88 -12.07
C ILE A 76 8.69 9.64 -13.57
N VAL A 77 8.34 10.69 -14.33
CA VAL A 77 8.33 10.62 -15.81
C VAL A 77 9.70 10.25 -16.36
N ALA A 78 10.79 10.81 -15.80
CA ALA A 78 12.15 10.48 -16.23
C ALA A 78 12.51 8.99 -15.99
N LEU A 79 11.88 8.36 -15.00
CA LEU A 79 12.00 6.92 -14.73
C LEU A 79 11.08 6.05 -15.60
N LYS A 80 10.19 6.67 -16.38
CA LYS A 80 9.13 5.99 -17.15
C LYS A 80 8.18 5.18 -16.27
N ASP A 81 7.90 5.69 -15.09
CA ASP A 81 6.92 5.11 -14.16
C ASP A 81 5.68 6.00 -14.05
N THR A 82 4.71 5.58 -13.24
CA THR A 82 3.45 6.26 -12.97
C THR A 82 3.37 6.70 -11.51
N ASP A 83 2.51 7.66 -11.20
CA ASP A 83 2.36 8.15 -9.83
C ASP A 83 0.92 8.23 -9.36
N THR A 84 -0.04 8.00 -10.26
CA THR A 84 -1.46 8.05 -9.98
C THR A 84 -2.16 7.03 -10.87
N ALA A 85 -2.96 6.15 -10.26
CA ALA A 85 -3.68 5.09 -10.96
C ALA A 85 -5.07 4.85 -10.38
N VAL A 86 -5.96 4.33 -11.23
CA VAL A 86 -7.24 3.77 -10.82
C VAL A 86 -7.32 2.34 -11.35
N ILE A 87 -7.68 1.40 -10.46
CA ILE A 87 -7.78 -0.03 -10.74
C ILE A 87 -9.19 -0.48 -10.41
N VAL A 88 -9.83 -1.20 -11.34
CA VAL A 88 -11.14 -1.82 -11.17
C VAL A 88 -10.98 -3.32 -11.19
N LEU A 89 -11.43 -3.98 -10.13
CA LEU A 89 -11.38 -5.43 -9.96
C LEU A 89 -12.80 -5.98 -10.00
N ASN A 90 -13.04 -6.99 -10.84
CA ASN A 90 -14.30 -7.74 -10.82
C ASN A 90 -14.03 -9.13 -10.25
N PHE A 91 -14.81 -9.48 -9.22
CA PHE A 91 -14.72 -10.78 -8.57
C PHE A 91 -15.71 -11.78 -9.18
N PRO A 92 -15.41 -13.08 -9.07
CA PRO A 92 -16.32 -14.12 -9.54
C PRO A 92 -17.64 -14.08 -8.75
N PRO A 93 -18.72 -14.67 -9.30
CA PRO A 93 -19.96 -14.87 -8.57
C PRO A 93 -19.75 -15.54 -7.22
N THR A 94 -20.53 -15.17 -6.22
CA THR A 94 -20.48 -15.78 -4.89
C THR A 94 -20.98 -17.23 -4.95
N GLU A 95 -20.69 -18.03 -3.91
CA GLU A 95 -21.22 -19.40 -3.80
C GLU A 95 -22.75 -19.48 -3.82
N SER A 96 -23.44 -18.39 -3.44
CA SER A 96 -24.89 -18.27 -3.52
C SER A 96 -25.43 -17.93 -4.92
N GLY A 97 -24.55 -17.85 -5.93
CA GLY A 97 -24.90 -17.52 -7.32
C GLY A 97 -25.16 -16.04 -7.57
N ARG A 98 -24.84 -15.16 -6.61
CA ARG A 98 -24.96 -13.71 -6.79
C ARG A 98 -23.80 -13.19 -7.64
N PRO A 99 -23.99 -12.08 -8.39
CA PRO A 99 -22.88 -11.40 -9.04
C PRO A 99 -21.76 -11.09 -8.03
N GLY A 100 -20.52 -11.25 -8.46
CA GLY A 100 -19.37 -10.93 -7.63
C GLY A 100 -19.26 -9.44 -7.35
N PRO A 101 -18.63 -9.05 -6.23
CA PRO A 101 -18.38 -7.65 -5.94
C PRO A 101 -17.47 -7.00 -6.99
N ILE A 102 -17.56 -5.68 -7.06
CA ILE A 102 -16.63 -4.84 -7.82
C ILE A 102 -15.87 -4.01 -6.81
N ALA A 103 -14.55 -4.01 -6.91
CA ALA A 103 -13.71 -3.12 -6.12
C ALA A 103 -13.07 -2.07 -7.02
N VAL A 104 -12.87 -0.88 -6.46
CA VAL A 104 -12.16 0.22 -7.11
C VAL A 104 -11.07 0.67 -6.15
N ILE A 105 -9.86 0.79 -6.67
CA ILE A 105 -8.69 1.31 -5.96
C ILE A 105 -8.27 2.58 -6.71
N ASP A 106 -8.30 3.72 -6.04
CA ASP A 106 -7.64 4.94 -6.46
C ASP A 106 -6.38 5.13 -5.61
N ILE A 107 -5.24 5.30 -6.27
CA ILE A 107 -3.93 5.36 -5.61
C ILE A 107 -3.09 6.47 -6.21
N SER A 108 -2.40 7.23 -5.35
CA SER A 108 -1.50 8.29 -5.77
C SER A 108 -0.31 8.44 -4.84
N ARG A 109 0.85 8.79 -5.39
CA ARG A 109 2.02 9.27 -4.63
C ARG A 109 1.83 10.72 -4.13
N HIS A 110 0.84 11.45 -4.64
CA HIS A 110 0.61 12.87 -4.37
C HIS A 110 -0.38 13.13 -3.21
N GLY A 111 -0.05 12.63 -2.02
CA GLY A 111 -0.81 12.88 -0.78
C GLY A 111 -0.36 14.13 -0.02
N VAL A 112 -0.58 15.34 -0.57
CA VAL A 112 -0.04 16.60 -0.01
C VAL A 112 -0.54 16.94 1.40
N TYR A 113 -1.61 16.30 1.86
CA TYR A 113 -2.26 16.52 3.15
C TYR A 113 -2.02 15.37 4.15
N GLY A 114 -1.20 14.38 3.77
CA GLY A 114 -0.82 13.24 4.60
C GLY A 114 -1.04 11.90 3.91
N TYR A 115 -0.87 10.83 4.68
CA TYR A 115 -0.95 9.45 4.21
C TYR A 115 -2.40 8.95 4.25
N ASP A 116 -3.13 9.22 3.17
CA ASP A 116 -4.54 8.85 3.00
C ASP A 116 -4.70 7.36 2.66
N GLN A 117 -5.35 6.62 3.57
CA GLN A 117 -5.69 5.21 3.39
C GLN A 117 -7.05 4.93 3.98
N ARG A 118 -8.02 4.77 3.09
CA ARG A 118 -9.43 4.53 3.44
C ARG A 118 -9.94 3.29 2.72
N VAL A 119 -10.91 2.65 3.34
CA VAL A 119 -11.63 1.52 2.73
C VAL A 119 -13.11 1.71 3.01
N GLU A 120 -13.93 1.47 1.99
CA GLU A 120 -15.38 1.42 2.08
C GLU A 120 -15.89 0.10 1.50
N VAL A 121 -16.81 -0.55 2.22
CA VAL A 121 -17.50 -1.76 1.75
C VAL A 121 -19.01 -1.52 1.86
N LEU A 122 -19.70 -1.59 0.73
CA LEU A 122 -21.15 -1.52 0.62
C LEU A 122 -21.72 -2.92 0.32
N GLY A 123 -22.77 -3.31 1.04
CA GLY A 123 -23.54 -4.52 0.78
C GLY A 123 -25.01 -4.36 1.16
N ASP A 124 -25.78 -5.44 1.07
CA ASP A 124 -27.23 -5.39 1.30
C ASP A 124 -27.63 -4.95 2.71
N GLY A 125 -26.76 -5.18 3.69
CA GLY A 125 -26.98 -4.82 5.09
C GLY A 125 -26.58 -3.38 5.43
N GLY A 126 -26.01 -2.64 4.48
CA GLY A 126 -25.48 -1.29 4.70
C GLY A 126 -24.02 -1.16 4.28
N MET A 127 -23.32 -0.20 4.90
CA MET A 127 -21.97 0.18 4.50
C MET A 127 -21.07 0.35 5.73
N MET A 128 -19.82 -0.09 5.59
CA MET A 128 -18.74 0.07 6.57
C MET A 128 -17.60 0.89 5.97
N ARG A 129 -16.98 1.75 6.79
CA ARG A 129 -15.80 2.54 6.42
C ARG A 129 -14.71 2.41 7.47
N SER A 130 -13.49 2.30 6.99
CA SER A 130 -12.29 2.59 7.78
C SER A 130 -11.72 3.93 7.31
N GLU A 131 -11.70 4.90 8.20
CA GLU A 131 -11.22 6.26 7.92
C GLU A 131 -9.75 6.44 8.30
N ASN A 132 -9.19 7.58 7.88
CA ASN A 132 -7.81 7.95 8.20
C ASN A 132 -7.56 8.09 9.71
N GLN A 133 -6.37 7.68 10.13
CA GLN A 133 -5.93 7.86 11.51
C GLN A 133 -5.27 9.23 11.68
N GLN A 134 -5.68 9.94 12.71
CA GLN A 134 -5.08 11.21 13.13
C GLN A 134 -3.93 10.96 14.13
N GLU A 135 -2.97 11.87 14.16
CA GLU A 135 -1.90 11.85 15.18
C GLU A 135 -2.45 12.25 16.56
N GLU A 136 -3.32 13.25 16.57
CA GLU A 136 -3.98 13.78 17.76
C GLU A 136 -5.50 13.71 17.61
N SER A 137 -6.22 13.54 18.73
CA SER A 137 -7.69 13.50 18.76
C SER A 137 -8.35 14.84 19.10
N VAL A 138 -7.58 15.94 19.03
CA VAL A 138 -8.05 17.28 19.39
C VAL A 138 -8.94 17.84 18.28
N VAL A 139 -10.12 18.32 18.66
CA VAL A 139 -11.08 18.98 17.76
C VAL A 139 -11.35 20.39 18.28
N PHE A 140 -11.18 21.39 17.42
CA PHE A 140 -11.56 22.78 17.69
C PHE A 140 -12.91 23.08 17.06
N ASN A 141 -13.85 23.60 17.85
CA ASN A 141 -15.18 24.00 17.40
C ASN A 141 -15.46 25.46 17.74
N ALA A 142 -15.88 26.23 16.75
CA ALA A 142 -16.30 27.62 16.88
C ALA A 142 -17.48 27.90 15.92
N PRO A 143 -18.25 28.99 16.10
CA PRO A 143 -19.29 29.37 15.14
C PRO A 143 -18.71 29.45 13.71
N GLY A 144 -19.25 28.64 12.81
CA GLY A 144 -18.84 28.58 11.40
C GLY A 144 -17.58 27.75 11.09
N THR A 145 -16.96 27.11 12.09
CA THR A 145 -15.72 26.33 11.89
C THR A 145 -15.64 25.09 12.78
N THR A 146 -15.20 23.99 12.19
CA THR A 146 -14.65 22.83 12.89
C THR A 146 -13.29 22.50 12.28
N CYS A 147 -12.26 22.38 13.11
CA CYS A 147 -10.93 21.98 12.71
C CYS A 147 -10.51 20.71 13.45
N GLN A 148 -9.80 19.83 12.76
CA GLN A 148 -9.21 18.62 13.33
C GLN A 148 -7.71 18.61 13.04
N GLY A 149 -6.96 17.85 13.85
CA GLY A 149 -5.54 17.61 13.60
C GLY A 149 -5.29 16.90 12.26
N PRO A 150 -4.05 16.99 11.73
CA PRO A 150 -3.69 16.30 10.50
C PRO A 150 -3.79 14.77 10.66
N ILE A 151 -4.02 14.10 9.53
CA ILE A 151 -3.85 12.65 9.45
C ILE A 151 -2.37 12.28 9.57
N ARG A 152 -2.07 11.01 9.84
CA ARG A 152 -0.68 10.54 9.88
C ARG A 152 0.02 10.80 8.54
N ASN A 153 1.29 11.19 8.58
CA ASN A 153 2.00 11.70 7.40
C ASN A 153 2.87 10.67 6.68
N SER A 154 3.05 9.47 7.25
CA SER A 154 3.95 8.47 6.65
C SER A 154 3.55 7.04 7.03
N PHE A 155 3.94 6.08 6.17
CA PHE A 155 3.68 4.67 6.41
C PHE A 155 4.31 4.13 7.71
N PRO A 156 5.53 4.50 8.16
CA PRO A 156 6.08 3.98 9.42
C PRO A 156 5.29 4.43 10.63
N GLN A 157 4.84 5.69 10.65
CA GLN A 157 3.96 6.19 11.71
C GLN A 157 2.63 5.44 11.66
N ARG A 158 2.01 5.33 10.47
CA ARG A 158 0.70 4.72 10.25
C ARG A 158 0.65 3.23 10.59
N TYR A 159 1.73 2.51 10.30
CA TYR A 159 1.83 1.06 10.37
C TYR A 159 2.78 0.55 11.45
N ALA A 160 3.23 1.41 12.37
CA ALA A 160 4.11 1.00 13.47
C ALA A 160 3.60 -0.26 14.22
N ALA A 161 2.31 -0.27 14.58
CA ALA A 161 1.69 -1.40 15.26
C ALA A 161 1.57 -2.64 14.36
N SER A 162 1.27 -2.49 13.06
CA SER A 162 1.16 -3.64 12.16
C SER A 162 2.53 -4.27 11.90
N TYR A 163 3.61 -3.49 11.83
CA TYR A 163 4.96 -4.05 11.74
C TYR A 163 5.32 -4.91 12.95
N VAL A 164 5.04 -4.42 14.17
CA VAL A 164 5.23 -5.20 15.40
C VAL A 164 4.39 -6.49 15.36
N ASN A 165 3.09 -6.38 15.07
CA ASN A 165 2.20 -7.54 15.00
C ASN A 165 2.63 -8.56 13.94
N SER A 166 3.12 -8.09 12.78
CA SER A 166 3.59 -8.96 11.71
C SER A 166 4.86 -9.73 12.11
N LEU A 167 5.78 -9.08 12.83
CA LEU A 167 6.98 -9.72 13.35
C LEU A 167 6.65 -10.73 14.45
N ASP A 168 5.74 -10.40 15.36
CA ASP A 168 5.28 -11.33 16.40
C ASP A 168 4.61 -12.57 15.80
N HIS A 169 3.81 -12.38 14.74
CA HIS A 169 3.19 -13.49 14.02
C HIS A 169 4.22 -14.35 13.29
N PHE A 170 5.19 -13.73 12.63
CA PHE A 170 6.31 -14.45 12.00
C PHE A 170 7.08 -15.29 13.03
N LEU A 171 7.43 -14.70 14.19
CA LEU A 171 8.09 -15.41 15.27
C LEU A 171 7.25 -16.59 15.78
N SER A 172 5.94 -16.39 15.91
CA SER A 172 5.00 -17.44 16.30
C SER A 172 4.95 -18.59 15.28
N ALA A 173 5.00 -18.26 13.99
CA ALA A 173 4.99 -19.25 12.91
C ALA A 173 6.28 -20.08 12.88
N VAL A 174 7.45 -19.44 12.93
CA VAL A 174 8.75 -20.14 12.88
C VAL A 174 9.06 -20.95 14.14
N THR A 175 8.45 -20.59 15.28
CA THR A 175 8.53 -21.36 16.53
C THR A 175 7.47 -22.46 16.64
N GLY A 176 6.57 -22.56 15.66
CA GLY A 176 5.54 -23.60 15.60
C GLY A 176 4.34 -23.38 16.54
N THR A 177 4.18 -22.18 17.10
CA THR A 177 3.07 -21.84 18.00
C THR A 177 1.82 -21.39 17.25
N LYS A 178 1.99 -20.91 16.01
CA LYS A 178 0.91 -20.59 15.07
C LYS A 178 1.25 -21.11 13.67
N LYS A 179 0.24 -21.21 12.80
CA LYS A 179 0.47 -21.38 11.36
C LYS A 179 0.67 -20.01 10.71
N ALA A 180 1.38 -19.98 9.58
CA ALA A 180 1.42 -18.79 8.74
C ALA A 180 0.02 -18.53 8.18
N ASP A 181 -0.44 -17.29 8.28
CA ASP A 181 -1.77 -16.88 7.80
C ASP A 181 -1.75 -16.57 6.30
N ILE A 182 -0.57 -16.19 5.79
CA ILE A 182 -0.32 -15.87 4.39
C ILE A 182 0.55 -16.98 3.80
N SER A 183 0.09 -17.58 2.71
CA SER A 183 0.83 -18.61 1.97
C SER A 183 1.74 -18.00 0.91
N GLY A 184 2.72 -18.77 0.43
CA GLY A 184 3.52 -18.37 -0.72
C GLY A 184 2.69 -18.21 -2.01
N HIS A 185 1.54 -18.90 -2.10
CA HIS A 185 0.63 -18.75 -3.24
C HIS A 185 -0.09 -17.41 -3.21
N ASP A 186 -0.46 -16.90 -2.04
CA ASP A 186 -1.10 -15.59 -1.91
C ASP A 186 -0.16 -14.50 -2.41
N VAL A 187 1.08 -14.50 -1.91
CA VAL A 187 2.12 -13.54 -2.32
C VAL A 187 2.37 -13.58 -3.82
N LEU A 188 2.47 -14.78 -4.40
CA LEU A 188 2.70 -14.94 -5.83
C LEU A 188 1.52 -14.43 -6.66
N ASN A 189 0.29 -14.76 -6.26
CA ASN A 189 -0.90 -14.35 -6.99
C ASN A 189 -1.13 -12.84 -6.92
N ILE A 190 -0.84 -12.18 -5.79
CA ILE A 190 -0.87 -10.72 -5.70
C ILE A 190 0.17 -10.07 -6.62
N SER A 191 1.39 -10.60 -6.65
CA SER A 191 2.42 -10.12 -7.58
C SER A 191 2.00 -10.28 -9.05
N ARG A 192 1.38 -11.41 -9.40
CA ARG A 192 0.82 -11.62 -10.75
C ARG A 192 -0.35 -10.70 -11.06
N LEU A 193 -1.19 -10.40 -10.07
CA LEU A 193 -2.31 -9.47 -10.22
C LEU A 193 -1.82 -8.04 -10.46
N ALA A 194 -0.77 -7.62 -9.76
CA ALA A 194 -0.09 -6.34 -10.01
C ALA A 194 0.44 -6.26 -11.46
N ALA A 195 1.08 -7.33 -11.95
CA ALA A 195 1.54 -7.40 -13.34
C ALA A 195 0.37 -7.31 -14.35
N CYS A 196 -0.79 -7.91 -14.04
CA CYS A 196 -1.99 -7.77 -14.89
C CYS A 196 -2.53 -6.33 -14.92
N CYS A 197 -2.44 -5.60 -13.81
CA CYS A 197 -2.79 -4.18 -13.78
C CYS A 197 -1.87 -3.36 -14.69
N GLU A 198 -0.55 -3.62 -14.64
CA GLU A 198 0.40 -2.95 -15.53
C GLU A 198 0.16 -3.28 -17.02
N GLU A 199 -0.17 -4.53 -17.33
CA GLU A 199 -0.55 -4.94 -18.68
C GLU A 199 -1.83 -4.21 -19.14
N SER A 200 -2.80 -4.06 -18.24
CA SER A 200 -4.03 -3.32 -18.52
C SER A 200 -3.75 -1.84 -18.82
N ILE A 201 -2.87 -1.19 -18.05
CA ILE A 201 -2.43 0.19 -18.31
C ILE A 201 -1.76 0.30 -19.69
N LYS A 202 -0.85 -0.63 -20.01
CA LYS A 202 -0.09 -0.61 -21.28
C LYS A 202 -0.98 -0.85 -22.50
N SER A 203 -1.93 -1.78 -22.39
CA SER A 203 -2.82 -2.18 -23.49
C SER A 203 -4.06 -1.30 -23.63
N GLY A 204 -4.46 -0.61 -22.55
CA GLY A 204 -5.74 0.09 -22.46
C GLY A 204 -6.95 -0.86 -22.44
N GLN A 205 -6.75 -2.15 -22.20
CA GLN A 205 -7.78 -3.19 -22.17
C GLN A 205 -7.90 -3.84 -20.80
N HIS A 206 -9.02 -4.49 -20.52
CA HIS A 206 -9.12 -5.36 -19.35
C HIS A 206 -8.28 -6.63 -19.55
N VAL A 207 -7.76 -7.18 -18.46
CA VAL A 207 -6.94 -8.40 -18.44
C VAL A 207 -7.64 -9.43 -17.54
N TYR A 208 -7.77 -10.66 -18.02
CA TYR A 208 -8.30 -11.76 -17.22
C TYR A 208 -7.24 -12.27 -16.25
N PHE A 209 -7.67 -12.58 -15.02
CA PHE A 209 -6.79 -13.11 -13.98
C PHE A 209 -7.21 -14.54 -13.62
N HIS A 210 -6.20 -15.40 -13.48
CA HIS A 210 -6.37 -16.78 -13.05
C HIS A 210 -5.37 -17.10 -11.95
N VAL A 211 -5.90 -17.53 -10.80
CA VAL A 211 -5.11 -18.01 -9.66
C VAL A 211 -4.28 -19.21 -10.09
N VAL A 212 -3.02 -19.25 -9.66
CA VAL A 212 -2.15 -20.41 -9.82
C VAL A 212 -1.76 -20.93 -8.44
N ASN A 213 -1.73 -22.26 -8.33
CA ASN A 213 -1.19 -22.97 -7.17
C ASN A 213 -0.03 -23.82 -7.68
N TYR A 214 1.12 -23.70 -7.03
CA TYR A 214 2.33 -24.44 -7.40
C TYR A 214 2.65 -25.46 -6.32
N ASP A 215 3.19 -26.61 -6.71
CA ASP A 215 3.76 -27.52 -5.73
C ASP A 215 5.15 -27.01 -5.35
N PHE A 216 5.27 -26.42 -4.15
CA PHE A 216 6.54 -25.96 -3.56
C PHE A 216 7.08 -26.96 -2.53
#